data_AF-F9FM42-F1
#
_entry.id   AF-F9FM42-F1
#
_cell.length_a   1.000
_cell.length_b   1.000
_cell.length_c   1.000
_cell.angle_alpha   90.00
_cell.angle_beta   90.00
_cell.angle_gamma   90.00
#
_symmetry.space_group_name_H-M   'P 1'
#
loop_
_entity.id
_entity.type
_entity.pdbx_description
1 polymer ?
#
loop_
_entity_poly.entity_id
_entity_poly.type
_entity_poly.pdbx_seq_one_letter_code
_entity_poly.pdbx_strand_id
1 'polypeptide(L)' 'MGSQSQYKELVQYIDEKKLKPAFDDTVFELADAKDAYRKLKEQKHFAKVVIRMDHDEI' A
#
# COMPACT_ATOMS: atom_id res chain seq x y z
N MET A 1 -6.36 -4.20 15.46
CA MET A 1 -5.39 -3.11 15.24
C MET A 1 -5.33 -2.26 16.50
N GLY A 2 -4.18 -1.61 16.74
CA GLY A 2 -3.98 -0.73 17.89
C GLY A 2 -4.80 0.56 17.81
N SER A 3 -4.68 1.41 18.83
CA SER A 3 -5.32 2.73 18.88
C SER A 3 -4.76 3.67 17.79
N GLN A 4 -5.49 4.76 17.52
CA GLN A 4 -5.00 5.82 16.63
C GLN A 4 -3.66 6.40 17.09
N SER A 5 -3.41 6.49 18.41
CA SER A 5 -2.13 6.95 18.95
C SER A 5 -0.99 5.99 18.61
N GLN A 6 -1.19 4.69 18.78
CA GLN A 6 -0.21 3.66 18.42
C GLN A 6 0.12 3.69 16.92
N TYR A 7 -0.87 3.97 16.06
CA TYR A 7 -0.62 4.11 14.63
C TYR A 7 0.22 5.35 14.29
N LYS A 8 -0.04 6.49 14.94
CA LYS A 8 0.76 7.71 14.74
C LYS A 8 2.22 7.51 15.15
N GLU A 9 2.45 6.84 16.29
CA GLU A 9 3.79 6.48 16.76
C GLU A 9 4.51 5.57 15.75
N LEU A 10 3.79 4.59 15.17
CA LEU A 10 4.34 3.71 14.13
C LEU A 10 4.75 4.50 12.88
N VAL A 11 3.92 5.43 12.40
CA VAL A 11 4.24 6.25 11.22
C VAL A 11 5.49 7.10 11.47
N GLN A 12 5.57 7.78 12.61
CA GLN A 12 6.75 8.55 12.99
C GLN A 12 8.01 7.68 13.04
N TYR A 13 7.90 6.47 13.61
CA TYR A 13 9.01 5.53 13.65
C TYR A 13 9.49 5.09 12.25
N ILE A 14 8.56 4.87 11.32
CA ILE A 14 8.89 4.54 9.91
C ILE A 14 9.72 5.67 9.30
N ASP A 15 9.32 6.93 9.50
CA ASP A 15 10.02 8.10 8.97
C ASP A 15 11.43 8.25 9.57
N GLU A 16 11.54 8.19 10.90
CA GLU A 16 12.82 8.32 11.63
C GLU A 16 13.82 7.24 11.23
N LYS A 17 13.35 6.01 11.02
CA LYS A 17 14.18 4.87 10.64
C LYS A 17 14.34 4.72 9.12
N LYS A 18 13.73 5.60 8.32
CA LYS A 18 13.72 5.55 6.85
C LYS A 18 13.27 4.18 6.33
N LEU A 19 12.31 3.56 7.03
CA LEU A 19 11.75 2.27 6.62
C LEU A 19 10.91 2.50 5.37
N LYS A 20 11.17 1.70 4.34
CA LYS A 20 10.35 1.70 3.13
C LYS A 20 9.39 0.51 3.18
N PRO A 21 8.07 0.73 3.08
CA PRO A 21 7.13 -0.38 2.97
C PRO A 21 7.48 -1.24 1.76
N ALA A 22 7.55 -2.55 1.94
CA ALA A 22 7.62 -3.48 0.83
C ALA A 22 6.24 -3.63 0.19
N PHE A 23 6.16 -3.43 -1.11
CA PHE A 23 5.01 -3.72 -1.96
C PHE A 23 5.53 -4.42 -3.22
N ASP A 24 4.62 -5.04 -3.96
CA ASP A 24 4.95 -5.74 -5.19
C ASP A 24 5.43 -4.75 -6.27
N ASP A 25 6.22 -5.21 -7.25
CA ASP A 25 6.67 -4.39 -8.38
C ASP A 25 5.50 -3.82 -9.22
N THR A 26 4.32 -4.45 -9.12
CA THR A 26 3.10 -3.98 -9.77
C THR A 26 2.35 -2.99 -8.88
N VAL A 27 2.30 -1.73 -9.30
CA VAL A 27 1.35 -0.73 -8.81
C VAL A 27 0.16 -0.69 -9.76
N PHE A 28 -1.05 -0.86 -9.25
CA PHE A 28 -2.27 -0.83 -10.06
C PHE A 28 -2.80 0.60 -10.16
N GLU A 29 -3.39 0.95 -11.29
CA GLU A 29 -4.21 2.16 -11.40
C GLU A 29 -5.64 1.89 -10.90
N LEU A 30 -6.39 2.94 -10.58
CA LEU A 30 -7.76 2.80 -10.10
C LEU A 30 -8.66 2.01 -11.07
N ALA A 31 -8.44 2.18 -12.38
CA ALA A 31 -9.15 1.44 -13.42
C ALA A 31 -8.94 -0.08 -13.32
N ASP A 32 -7.81 -0.52 -12.77
CA ASP A 32 -7.41 -1.92 -12.64
C ASP A 32 -7.76 -2.53 -11.27
N ALA A 33 -8.57 -1.85 -10.45
CA ALA A 33 -8.89 -2.27 -9.09
C ALA A 33 -9.44 -3.72 -9.01
N LYS A 34 -10.17 -4.18 -10.04
CA LYS A 34 -10.66 -5.57 -10.12
C LYS A 34 -9.52 -6.59 -10.22
N ASP A 35 -8.49 -6.27 -10.99
CA ASP A 35 -7.34 -7.16 -11.17
C ASP A 35 -6.41 -7.10 -9.95
N ALA A 36 -6.25 -5.92 -9.34
CA ALA A 36 -5.58 -5.77 -8.04
C ALA A 36 -6.23 -6.68 -6.98
N TYR A 37 -7.56 -6.63 -6.87
CA TYR A 37 -8.31 -7.48 -5.95
C TYR A 37 -8.18 -8.98 -6.28
N ARG A 38 -8.16 -9.35 -7.57
CA ARG A 38 -7.94 -10.74 -7.97
C ARG A 38 -6.57 -11.24 -7.51
N LYS A 39 -5.49 -10.47 -7.73
CA LYS A 39 -4.12 -10.82 -7.29
C LYS A 39 -4.03 -10.96 -5.76
N LEU A 40 -4.69 -10.07 -5.03
CA LEU A 40 -4.81 -10.15 -3.57
C LEU A 40 -5.52 -11.46 -3.14
N LYS A 41 -6.69 -11.75 -3.73
CA LYS A 41 -7.52 -12.91 -3.39
C LYS A 41 -6.83 -14.24 -3.71
N GLU A 42 -6.12 -14.31 -4.82
CA GLU A 42 -5.38 -15.50 -5.25
C GLU A 42 -4.05 -15.68 -4.48
N GLN A 43 -3.69 -14.75 -3.58
CA GLN A 43 -2.43 -14.76 -2.82
C GLN A 43 -1.18 -14.85 -3.70
N LYS A 44 -1.24 -14.32 -4.92
CA LYS A 44 -0.12 -14.29 -5.88
C LYS A 44 0.75 -13.03 -5.73
N HIS A 45 0.66 -12.34 -4.61
CA HIS A 45 1.47 -11.17 -4.29
C HIS A 45 2.57 -11.56 -3.32
N PHE A 46 3.74 -10.91 -3.43
CA PHE A 46 4.87 -11.17 -2.54
C PHE A 46 4.74 -10.41 -1.22
N ALA A 47 4.22 -9.18 -1.25
CA ALA A 47 4.11 -8.32 -0.07
C ALA A 47 2.75 -7.60 0.01
N LYS A 48 2.60 -6.46 -0.66
CA LYS A 48 1.40 -5.63 -0.60
C LYS A 48 0.94 -5.32 -2.01
N VAL A 49 -0.36 -5.48 -2.24
CA VAL A 49 -1.04 -4.98 -3.44
C VAL A 49 -1.42 -3.53 -3.17
N VAL A 50 -1.01 -2.62 -4.05
CA VAL A 50 -1.24 -1.18 -3.91
C VAL A 50 -1.93 -0.63 -5.15
N ILE A 51 -2.82 0.35 -4.95
CA ILE A 51 -3.53 1.08 -6.00
C ILE A 51 -3.10 2.54 -5.89
N ARG A 52 -2.67 3.13 -7.00
CA ARG A 52 -2.40 4.57 -7.11
C ARG A 52 -3.73 5.31 -7.18
N MET A 53 -3.86 6.36 -6.36
CA MET A 53 -5.07 7.18 -6.27
C MET A 53 -4.92 8.55 -6.92
N ASP A 54 -3.69 8.95 -7.25
CA ASP A 54 -3.41 10.27 -7.83
C ASP A 54 -3.86 10.31 -9.29
N HIS A 55 -4.75 11.24 -9.63
CA HIS A 55 -4.84 11.79 -10.97
C HIS A 55 -3.86 12.96 -11.01
N ASP A 56 -2.95 12.99 -11.98
CA ASP A 56 -2.29 14.25 -12.33
C ASP A 56 -3.38 15.29 -12.59
N GLU A 57 -3.38 16.39 -11.82
CA GLU A 57 -4.08 17.60 -12.24
C GLU A 57 -3.42 18.05 -13.55
N ILE A 58 -4.21 18.16 -14.61
CA ILE A 58 -3.85 18.90 -15.82
C ILE A 58 -3.56 20.35 -15.43
#